data_AF-A0A926HDP8-F1
#
_entry.id   AF-A0A926HDP8-F1
#
_cell.length_a   1.000
_cell.length_b   1.000
_cell.length_c   1.000
_cell.angle_alpha   90.00
_cell.angle_beta   90.00
_cell.angle_gamma   90.00
#
_symmetry.space_group_name_H-M   'P 1'
#
loop_
_entity.id
_entity.type
_entity.pdbx_description
1 polymer ?
#
loop_
_entity_poly.entity_id
_entity_poly.type
_entity_poly.pdbx_seq_one_letter_code
_entity_poly.pdbx_strand_id
1 'polypeptide(L)'
;MAADLIPAFLMGVLAAWLGLSLLARSPREAATRSFALLCLNLSIYGLAIVLGRTSVEPGVQAIAQRVEVAESVLLPVFWLQFIMVVSDTHRLAVLRRAALPSAAALGGALALFALFAPQ
;
A
#
# COMPACT_ATOMS: atom_id res chain seq x y z
N MET A 1 5.82 24.46 2.97
CA MET A 1 4.71 23.69 2.36
C MET A 1 5.17 22.71 1.29
N ALA A 2 6.06 23.05 0.35
CA ALA A 2 6.55 22.08 -0.66
C ALA A 2 7.60 21.07 -0.13
N ALA A 3 8.39 21.44 0.90
CA ALA A 3 9.45 20.58 1.42
C ALA A 3 8.94 19.24 1.98
N ASP A 4 7.74 19.21 2.54
CA ASP A 4 7.14 18.00 3.14
C ASP A 4 6.60 17.02 2.09
N LEU A 5 6.47 17.45 0.83
CA LEU A 5 6.00 16.61 -0.29
C LEU A 5 7.13 15.83 -0.95
N ILE A 6 8.37 16.34 -0.85
CA ILE A 6 9.55 15.71 -1.45
C ILE A 6 9.75 14.29 -0.89
N PRO A 7 9.68 14.04 0.43
CA PRO A 7 9.80 12.69 0.97
C PRO A 7 8.72 11.73 0.46
N ALA A 8 7.46 12.17 0.39
CA ALA A 8 6.34 11.33 -0.06
C ALA A 8 6.48 10.97 -1.55
N PHE A 9 6.86 11.94 -2.39
CA PHE A 9 7.13 11.73 -3.80
C PHE A 9 8.30 10.77 -4.02
N LEU A 10 9.44 11.01 -3.37
CA LEU A 10 10.61 10.16 -3.47
C LEU A 10 10.33 8.75 -2.97
N MET A 11 9.60 8.60 -1.86
CA MET A 11 9.18 7.31 -1.34
C MET A 11 8.35 6.55 -2.38
N GLY A 12 7.38 7.21 -3.02
CA GLY A 12 6.56 6.59 -4.07
C GLY A 12 7.37 6.17 -5.29
N VAL A 13 8.26 7.04 -5.79
CA VAL A 13 9.12 6.73 -6.95
C VAL A 13 10.08 5.59 -6.66
N LEU A 14 10.74 5.62 -5.49
CA LEU A 14 11.67 4.56 -5.07
C LEU A 14 10.94 3.24 -4.84
N ALA A 15 9.75 3.27 -4.23
CA ALA A 15 8.92 2.08 -4.05
C ALA A 15 8.55 1.47 -5.41
N ALA A 16 8.03 2.26 -6.34
CA ALA A 16 7.68 1.80 -7.69
C ALA A 16 8.89 1.16 -8.39
N TRP A 17 10.04 1.83 -8.35
CA TRP A 17 11.26 1.33 -8.98
C TRP A 17 11.75 0.03 -8.34
N LEU A 18 11.81 -0.05 -7.01
CA LEU A 18 12.24 -1.27 -6.31
C LEU A 18 11.30 -2.45 -6.60
N GLY A 19 9.99 -2.22 -6.57
CA GLY A 19 8.98 -3.22 -6.88
C GLY A 19 9.12 -3.76 -8.31
N LEU A 20 9.24 -2.86 -9.30
CA LEU A 20 9.42 -3.25 -10.70
C LEU A 20 10.75 -3.97 -10.94
N SER A 21 11.84 -3.51 -10.32
CA SER A 21 13.18 -4.09 -10.50
C SER A 21 13.23 -5.54 -10.01
N LEU A 22 12.63 -5.81 -8.85
CA LEU A 22 12.59 -7.16 -8.30
C LEU A 22 11.63 -8.05 -9.09
N LEU A 23 10.46 -7.52 -9.48
CA LEU A 23 9.50 -8.27 -10.29
C LEU A 23 10.06 -8.64 -11.67
N ALA A 24 10.84 -7.76 -12.30
CA ALA A 24 11.51 -8.03 -13.57
C ALA A 24 12.61 -9.11 -13.47
N ARG A 25 13.28 -9.22 -12.31
CA ARG A 25 14.34 -10.21 -12.09
C ARG A 25 13.80 -11.60 -11.70
N SER A 26 12.83 -11.66 -10.78
CA SER A 26 12.34 -12.92 -10.22
C SER A 26 10.80 -12.97 -10.11
N PRO A 27 10.07 -12.95 -11.24
CA PRO A 27 8.60 -12.82 -11.24
C PRO A 27 7.85 -14.03 -10.66
N ARG A 28 8.52 -15.17 -10.48
CA ARG A 28 7.91 -16.42 -9.99
C ARG A 28 8.03 -16.61 -8.48
N GLU A 29 8.85 -15.81 -7.81
CA GLU A 29 9.04 -15.91 -6.37
C GLU A 29 7.90 -15.22 -5.61
N ALA A 30 7.29 -15.93 -4.65
CA ALA A 30 6.16 -15.42 -3.88
C ALA A 30 6.54 -14.19 -3.02
N ALA A 31 7.76 -14.16 -2.47
CA ALA A 31 8.30 -13.04 -1.72
C ALA A 31 8.42 -11.79 -2.62
N THR A 32 8.99 -11.96 -3.81
CA THR A 32 9.13 -10.90 -4.82
C THR A 32 7.78 -10.31 -5.24
N ARG A 33 6.75 -11.14 -5.46
CA ARG A 33 5.39 -10.67 -5.76
C ARG A 33 4.77 -9.89 -4.59
N SER A 34 4.92 -10.40 -3.36
CA SER A 34 4.34 -9.76 -2.18
C SER A 34 5.02 -8.42 -1.88
N PHE A 35 6.34 -8.33 -2.09
CA PHE A 35 7.08 -7.08 -2.01
C PHE A 35 6.66 -6.08 -3.08
N ALA A 36 6.49 -6.53 -4.33
CA ALA A 36 6.04 -5.68 -5.42
C ALA A 36 4.65 -5.09 -5.14
N LEU A 37 3.74 -5.85 -4.53
CA LEU A 37 2.43 -5.35 -4.10
C LEU A 37 2.54 -4.30 -2.99
N LEU A 38 3.40 -4.51 -2.00
CA LEU A 38 3.67 -3.49 -0.95
C LEU A 38 4.21 -2.20 -1.57
N CYS A 39 5.17 -2.31 -2.48
CA CYS A 39 5.74 -1.18 -3.20
C CYS A 39 4.70 -0.43 -4.04
N LEU A 40 3.76 -1.15 -4.67
CA LEU A 40 2.66 -0.55 -5.41
C LEU A 40 1.76 0.30 -4.49
N ASN A 41 1.35 -0.24 -3.33
CA ASN A 41 0.53 0.49 -2.34
C ASN A 41 1.27 1.74 -1.82
N LEU A 42 2.57 1.63 -1.49
CA LEU A 42 3.39 2.79 -1.11
C LEU A 42 3.46 3.86 -2.21
N SER A 43 3.49 3.43 -3.48
CA SER A 43 3.51 4.35 -4.62
C SER A 43 2.17 5.07 -4.78
N ILE A 44 1.06 4.35 -4.65
CA ILE A 44 -0.30 4.90 -4.69
C ILE A 44 -0.51 5.88 -3.52
N TYR A 45 -0.10 5.50 -2.31
CA TYR A 45 -0.16 6.36 -1.12
C TYR A 45 0.63 7.66 -1.30
N GLY A 46 1.89 7.57 -1.73
CA GLY A 46 2.72 8.75 -2.00
C GLY A 46 2.12 9.66 -3.08
N LEU A 47 1.57 9.07 -4.14
CA LEU A 47 0.91 9.80 -5.22
C LEU A 47 -0.37 10.50 -4.73
N ALA A 48 -1.17 9.83 -3.90
CA ALA A 48 -2.38 10.38 -3.31
C ALA A 48 -2.06 11.61 -2.44
N ILE A 49 -1.02 11.55 -1.60
CA ILE A 49 -0.58 12.72 -0.82
C ILE A 49 -0.19 13.87 -1.73
N VAL A 50 0.62 13.60 -2.77
CA VAL A 50 1.10 14.65 -3.69
C VAL A 50 -0.09 15.28 -4.41
N LEU A 51 -0.93 14.48 -5.06
CA LEU A 51 -2.09 14.96 -5.79
C LEU A 51 -3.09 15.71 -4.89
N GLY A 52 -3.32 15.21 -3.67
CA GLY A 52 -4.23 15.84 -2.72
C GLY A 52 -3.77 17.22 -2.26
N ARG A 53 -2.46 17.46 -2.23
CA ARG A 53 -1.88 18.75 -1.81
C ARG A 53 -1.49 19.68 -2.95
N THR A 54 -1.31 19.18 -4.17
CA THR A 54 -0.94 20.01 -5.33
C THR A 54 -2.09 20.29 -6.28
N SER A 55 -3.17 19.49 -6.26
CA SER A 55 -4.31 19.72 -7.14
C SER A 55 -5.09 20.96 -6.72
N VAL A 56 -5.58 21.72 -7.70
CA VAL A 56 -6.48 22.87 -7.49
C VAL A 56 -7.95 22.45 -7.63
N GLU A 57 -8.20 21.29 -8.24
CA GLU A 57 -9.54 20.77 -8.47
C GLU A 57 -10.07 20.06 -7.21
N PRO A 58 -11.20 20.51 -6.61
CA PRO A 58 -11.74 19.93 -5.39
C PRO A 58 -12.09 18.44 -5.51
N GLY A 59 -12.54 18.01 -6.70
CA GLY A 59 -12.85 16.60 -6.97
C GLY A 59 -11.62 15.70 -6.86
N VAL A 60 -10.49 16.14 -7.42
CA VAL A 60 -9.22 15.42 -7.35
C VAL A 60 -8.69 15.39 -5.92
N GLN A 61 -8.80 16.50 -5.18
CA GLN A 61 -8.40 16.53 -3.76
C GLN A 61 -9.21 15.53 -2.92
N ALA A 62 -10.54 15.49 -3.11
CA ALA A 62 -11.41 14.58 -2.38
C ALA A 62 -11.10 13.12 -2.69
N ILE A 63 -10.88 12.78 -3.98
CA ILE A 63 -10.50 11.43 -4.39
C ILE A 63 -9.13 11.06 -3.79
N ALA A 64 -8.14 11.95 -3.89
CA ALA A 64 -6.81 11.74 -3.36
C ALA A 64 -6.82 11.50 -1.84
N GLN A 65 -7.61 12.27 -1.08
CA GLN A 65 -7.77 12.05 0.35
C GLN A 65 -8.40 10.68 0.67
N ARG A 66 -9.42 10.25 -0.08
CA ARG A 66 -10.02 8.91 0.11
C ARG A 66 -9.02 7.80 -0.15
N VAL A 67 -8.22 7.93 -1.21
CA VAL A 67 -7.16 6.98 -1.54
C VAL A 67 -6.08 6.98 -0.45
N GLU A 68 -5.66 8.14 0.04
CA GLU A 68 -4.69 8.25 1.14
C GLU A 68 -5.19 7.51 2.39
N VAL A 69 -6.45 7.71 2.78
CA VAL A 69 -7.06 7.00 3.93
C VAL A 69 -7.14 5.50 3.67
N ALA A 70 -7.61 5.08 2.50
CA ALA A 70 -7.70 3.65 2.15
C ALA A 70 -6.33 2.95 2.23
N GLU A 71 -5.31 3.56 1.62
CA GLU A 71 -3.93 3.07 1.62
C GLU A 71 -3.32 3.06 3.02
N SER A 72 -3.62 4.05 3.88
CA SER A 72 -3.13 4.07 5.26
C SER A 72 -3.56 2.86 6.09
N VAL A 73 -4.71 2.27 5.75
CA VAL A 73 -5.24 1.07 6.39
C VAL A 73 -4.76 -0.21 5.70
N LEU A 74 -4.54 -0.18 4.38
CA LEU A 74 -4.06 -1.32 3.60
C LEU A 74 -2.56 -1.58 3.76
N LEU A 75 -1.74 -0.53 3.93
CA LEU A 75 -0.28 -0.64 4.06
C LEU A 75 0.17 -1.61 5.17
N PRO A 76 -0.36 -1.56 6.40
CA PRO A 76 -0.03 -2.54 7.44
C PRO A 76 -0.39 -3.97 7.05
N VAL A 77 -1.47 -4.18 6.29
CA VAL A 77 -1.91 -5.50 5.84
C VAL A 77 -0.95 -6.07 4.80
N PHE A 78 -0.58 -5.29 3.79
CA PHE A 78 0.40 -5.70 2.79
C PHE A 78 1.79 -5.90 3.39
N TRP A 79 2.14 -5.10 4.41
CA TRP A 79 3.38 -5.28 5.15
C TRP A 79 3.42 -6.60 5.92
N LEU A 80 2.33 -6.90 6.65
CA LEU A 80 2.19 -8.17 7.35
C LEU A 80 2.21 -9.35 6.37
N GLN A 81 1.53 -9.24 5.22
CA GLN A 81 1.57 -10.26 4.16
C GLN A 81 3.00 -10.53 3.71
N PHE A 82 3.75 -9.48 3.40
CA PHE A 82 5.14 -9.62 2.96
C PHE A 82 6.02 -10.28 4.03
N ILE A 83 5.94 -9.81 5.29
CA ILE A 83 6.68 -10.42 6.40
C ILE A 83 6.35 -11.91 6.50
N MET A 84 5.07 -12.28 6.44
CA MET A 84 4.65 -13.68 6.60
C MET A 84 5.08 -14.57 5.43
N VAL A 85 5.34 -14.01 4.25
CA VAL A 85 5.87 -14.74 3.09
C VAL A 85 7.39 -14.91 3.20
N VAL A 86 8.10 -13.94 3.77
CA VAL A 86 9.56 -13.99 3.95
C VAL A 86 9.96 -14.79 5.21
N SER A 87 9.12 -14.72 6.25
CA SER A 87 9.34 -15.42 7.52
C SER A 87 8.91 -16.88 7.37
N ASP A 88 9.80 -17.72 6.86
CA ASP A 88 9.55 -19.16 6.65
C ASP A 88 9.56 -19.93 7.98
N THR A 89 8.65 -19.55 8.89
CA THR A 89 8.60 -20.07 10.25
C THR A 89 7.34 -20.90 10.45
N HIS A 90 7.47 -22.20 10.70
CA HIS A 90 6.35 -23.11 10.96
C HIS A 90 5.41 -22.62 12.08
N ARG A 91 5.92 -21.90 13.09
CA ARG A 91 5.12 -21.27 14.15
C ARG A 91 4.18 -20.17 13.65
N LEU A 92 4.55 -19.49 12.58
CA LEU A 92 3.73 -18.45 11.96
C LEU A 92 2.67 -19.03 11.03
N ALA A 93 2.66 -20.34 10.72
CA ALA A 93 1.68 -20.94 9.82
C ALA A 93 0.23 -20.83 10.33
N VAL A 94 0.03 -20.92 11.66
CA VAL A 94 -1.30 -20.74 12.28
C VAL A 94 -1.71 -19.26 12.24
N LEU A 95 -0.79 -18.36 12.59
CA LEU A 95 -1.00 -16.92 12.48
C LEU A 95 -1.28 -16.51 11.02
N ARG A 96 -0.61 -17.13 10.04
CA ARG A 96 -0.80 -16.93 8.60
C ARG A 96 -2.20 -17.31 8.15
N ARG A 97 -2.78 -18.37 8.72
CA ARG A 97 -4.13 -18.82 8.35
C ARG A 97 -5.23 -17.96 8.95
N ALA A 98 -5.01 -17.35 10.11
CA ALA A 98 -6.02 -16.54 10.81
C ALA A 98 -5.85 -15.03 10.58
N ALA A 99 -4.63 -14.51 10.71
CA ALA A 99 -4.35 -13.06 10.71
C ALA A 99 -4.40 -12.44 9.31
N LEU A 100 -3.94 -13.15 8.28
CA LEU A 100 -3.96 -12.63 6.90
C LEU A 100 -5.37 -12.43 6.33
N PRO A 101 -6.28 -13.42 6.39
CA PRO A 101 -7.63 -13.22 5.87
C PRO A 101 -8.42 -12.22 6.71
N SER A 102 -8.23 -12.18 8.03
CA SER A 102 -8.90 -11.18 8.89
C SER A 102 -8.37 -9.77 8.65
N ALA A 103 -7.06 -9.59 8.54
CA ALA A 103 -6.45 -8.30 8.22
C ALA A 103 -6.82 -7.85 6.79
N ALA A 104 -6.85 -8.76 5.81
CA ALA A 104 -7.29 -8.46 4.45
C ALA A 104 -8.78 -8.12 4.39
N ALA A 105 -9.63 -8.82 5.12
CA ALA A 105 -11.06 -8.55 5.19
C ALA A 105 -11.34 -7.20 5.88
N LEU A 106 -10.70 -6.92 7.02
CA LEU A 106 -10.84 -5.64 7.71
C LEU A 106 -10.25 -4.49 6.90
N GLY A 107 -9.02 -4.65 6.39
CA GLY A 107 -8.36 -3.64 5.58
C GLY A 107 -9.13 -3.35 4.29
N GLY A 108 -9.61 -4.39 3.61
CA GLY A 108 -10.46 -4.25 2.43
C GLY A 108 -11.81 -3.59 2.74
N ALA A 109 -12.48 -3.97 3.84
CA ALA A 109 -13.74 -3.36 4.25
C ALA A 109 -13.56 -1.88 4.61
N LEU A 110 -12.49 -1.53 5.33
CA LEU A 110 -12.17 -0.15 5.69
C LEU A 110 -11.74 0.69 4.50
N ALA A 111 -10.98 0.12 3.56
CA ALA A 111 -10.62 0.79 2.30
C ALA A 111 -11.85 1.06 1.43
N LEU A 112 -12.74 0.07 1.28
CA LEU A 112 -14.00 0.25 0.57
C LEU A 112 -14.88 1.30 1.26
N PHE A 113 -14.96 1.28 2.59
CA PHE A 113 -15.67 2.31 3.34
C PHE A 113 -15.05 3.68 3.11
N ALA A 114 -13.73 3.84 3.17
CA ALA A 114 -13.05 5.10 2.93
C ALA A 114 -13.28 5.64 1.50
N LEU A 115 -13.38 4.76 0.50
CA LEU A 115 -13.60 5.14 -0.90
C LEU A 115 -15.06 5.52 -1.19
N PHE A 116 -16.02 4.81 -0.59
CA PHE A 116 -17.44 4.90 -0.95
C PHE A 116 -18.34 5.51 0.14
N ALA A 117 -17.83 5.79 1.33
CA ALA A 117 -18.62 6.44 2.36
C ALA A 117 -19.11 7.82 1.87
N PRO A 118 -20.40 8.14 2.07
CA PRO A 118 -20.90 9.48 1.84
C PRO A 118 -20.22 10.43 2.84
N GLN A 119 -19.66 11.52 2.33
CA GLN A 119 -19.01 12.58 3.11
C GLN A 119 -20.00 13.69 3.42
#